data_AF-A0A2Z6S676-F1
#
_entry.id   AF-A0A2Z6S676-F1
#
_cell.length_a   1.000
_cell.length_b   1.000
_cell.length_c   1.000
_cell.angle_alpha   90.00
_cell.angle_beta   90.00
_cell.angle_gamma   90.00
#
_symmetry.space_group_name_H-M   'P 1'
#
loop_
_entity.id
_entity.type
_entity.pdbx_description
1 polymer ?
#
loop_
_entity_poly.entity_id
_entity_poly.type
_entity_poly.pdbx_seq_one_letter_code
_entity_poly.pdbx_strand_id
1 'polypeptide(L)'
;MVPMSKTFDIPPEEITNNTTKFSIDDINNLNAVRLLNIVKADGSDDDCTASVIKTNTGNIAITAAHCLWDHTLKTWNSEIYFYPGYNNGQQGKVGKVTAYKWFVWSNFLQDITQFDYGFIKFYYTNGKKLQDDTGAFDYDLVIPQGTYPTTVFGYPYDDTGDMNCLKNGKQLYVGFGSSGGPWIRNYDPNTNAGTVIGVSHGILDDPYPEDETASWVWYPDDFTRLLNFAERS
;
A
#
# COMPACT_ATOMS: atom_id res chain seq x y z
N MET A 1 5.16 -6.11 -21.58
CA MET A 1 4.72 -5.32 -20.41
C MET A 1 5.40 -3.96 -20.44
N VAL A 2 4.62 -2.88 -20.34
CA VAL A 2 5.11 -1.50 -20.34
C VAL A 2 4.74 -0.86 -18.99
N PRO A 3 5.72 -0.33 -18.22
CA PRO A 3 5.41 0.42 -17.00
C PRO A 3 4.65 1.70 -17.34
N MET A 4 3.61 2.00 -16.57
CA MET A 4 2.83 3.22 -16.68
C MET A 4 2.89 3.98 -15.37
N SER A 5 2.79 5.31 -15.42
CA SER A 5 2.75 6.13 -14.21
C SER A 5 1.86 7.35 -14.38
N LYS A 6 1.32 7.82 -13.27
CA LYS A 6 0.69 9.14 -13.15
C LYS A 6 1.50 9.98 -12.16
N THR A 7 1.73 11.23 -12.53
CA THR A 7 2.34 12.25 -11.67
C THR A 7 1.24 13.19 -11.17
N PHE A 8 1.33 13.56 -9.91
CA PHE A 8 0.52 14.59 -9.26
C PHE A 8 1.42 15.77 -8.92
N ASP A 9 1.03 16.96 -9.38
CA ASP A 9 1.74 18.21 -9.10
C ASP A 9 1.31 18.71 -7.72
N ILE A 10 2.12 18.41 -6.70
CA ILE A 10 1.80 18.77 -5.31
C ILE A 10 1.70 20.29 -5.16
N PRO A 11 0.59 20.84 -4.63
CA PRO A 11 0.45 22.26 -4.35
C PRO A 11 1.52 22.78 -3.38
N PRO A 12 2.06 24.00 -3.58
CA PRO A 12 3.10 24.57 -2.71
C PRO A 12 2.71 24.63 -1.22
N GLU A 13 1.43 24.82 -0.89
CA GLU A 13 0.95 24.81 0.49
C GLU A 13 1.04 23.44 1.18
N GLU A 14 0.94 22.32 0.46
CA GLU A 14 1.07 20.98 1.05
C GLU A 14 2.53 20.61 1.34
N ILE A 15 3.46 21.17 0.56
CA ILE A 15 4.91 20.97 0.72
C ILE A 15 5.40 21.48 2.08
N THR A 16 4.78 22.54 2.62
CA THR A 16 5.23 23.24 3.83
C THR A 16 4.60 22.71 5.13
N ASN A 17 3.52 21.92 5.04
CA ASN A 17 2.71 21.47 6.19
C ASN A 17 3.04 20.07 6.73
N ASN A 18 4.01 19.34 6.16
CA ASN A 18 4.43 18.00 6.61
C ASN A 18 5.09 17.96 8.01
N THR A 19 5.02 19.03 8.79
CA THR A 19 5.54 19.10 10.16
C THR A 19 4.58 19.85 11.08
N THR A 20 3.49 19.20 11.51
CA THR A 20 2.71 19.73 12.63
C THR A 20 2.12 18.67 13.57
N LYS A 21 2.65 18.72 14.80
CA LYS A 21 2.13 18.30 16.13
C LYS A 21 1.63 16.86 16.34
N PHE A 22 2.59 16.06 16.82
CA PHE A 22 2.52 14.85 17.65
C PHE A 22 1.28 14.66 18.53
N SER A 23 0.74 13.43 18.50
CA SER A 23 0.26 12.73 19.70
C SER A 23 0.27 11.21 19.52
N ILE A 24 0.65 10.54 20.62
CA ILE A 24 0.66 9.09 20.96
C ILE A 24 1.60 8.20 20.13
N ASP A 25 2.48 7.49 20.85
CA ASP A 25 3.23 6.35 20.34
C ASP A 25 2.25 5.27 19.87
N ASP A 26 2.35 4.90 18.60
CA ASP A 26 1.55 3.85 17.98
C ASP A 26 1.50 2.61 18.86
N ILE A 27 0.28 2.18 19.20
CA ILE A 27 0.04 0.86 19.78
C ILE A 27 0.60 -0.16 18.77
N ASN A 28 1.73 -0.76 19.15
CA ASN A 28 2.54 -1.73 18.38
C ASN A 28 3.52 -1.19 17.33
N ASN A 29 3.73 0.13 17.17
CA ASN A 29 4.81 0.71 16.34
C ASN A 29 4.85 0.28 14.84
N LEU A 30 3.73 -0.22 14.28
CA LEU A 30 3.66 -0.81 12.92
C LEU A 30 3.46 0.26 11.82
N ASN A 31 4.31 1.27 11.72
CA ASN A 31 4.03 2.43 10.86
C ASN A 31 4.24 2.22 9.37
N ALA A 32 4.85 1.10 9.00
CA ALA A 32 5.12 0.73 7.63
C ALA A 32 3.89 0.21 6.88
N VAL A 33 2.83 -0.27 7.53
CA VAL A 33 1.56 -0.66 6.88
C VAL A 33 0.42 0.19 7.41
N ARG A 34 -0.23 0.98 6.56
CA ARG A 34 -1.30 1.91 6.99
C ARG A 34 -2.32 2.19 5.89
N LEU A 35 -3.35 2.93 6.30
CA LEU A 35 -4.35 3.54 5.45
C LEU A 35 -3.71 4.26 4.26
N LEU A 36 -4.23 3.92 3.08
CA LEU A 36 -4.06 4.62 1.84
C LEU A 36 -5.41 5.22 1.44
N ASN A 37 -5.57 6.53 1.59
CA ASN A 37 -6.76 7.24 1.14
C ASN A 37 -6.57 7.70 -0.32
N ILE A 38 -7.64 7.60 -1.09
CA ILE A 38 -7.65 7.78 -2.54
C ILE A 38 -8.79 8.74 -2.90
N VAL A 39 -8.46 9.82 -3.60
CA VAL A 39 -9.47 10.69 -4.22
C VAL A 39 -9.62 10.27 -5.68
N LYS A 40 -10.82 9.88 -6.09
CA LYS A 40 -11.15 9.44 -7.45
C LYS A 40 -11.25 10.62 -8.41
N ALA A 41 -11.32 10.32 -9.71
CA ALA A 41 -11.44 11.32 -10.77
C ALA A 41 -12.74 12.13 -10.72
N ASP A 42 -13.79 11.57 -10.11
CA ASP A 42 -15.08 12.24 -9.91
C ASP A 42 -15.17 13.01 -8.58
N GLY A 43 -14.09 13.03 -7.79
CA GLY A 43 -14.00 13.69 -6.50
C GLY A 43 -14.56 12.89 -5.31
N SER A 44 -14.99 11.64 -5.53
CA SER A 44 -15.33 10.73 -4.43
C SER A 44 -14.07 10.15 -3.77
N ASP A 45 -14.18 9.74 -2.51
CA ASP A 45 -13.09 9.11 -1.76
C ASP A 45 -13.23 7.57 -1.76
N ASP A 46 -12.10 6.88 -1.69
CA ASP A 46 -11.97 5.45 -1.48
C ASP A 46 -10.76 5.16 -0.58
N ASP A 47 -10.74 4.00 0.05
CA ASP A 47 -9.68 3.63 0.98
C ASP A 47 -9.12 2.25 0.66
N CYS A 48 -7.80 2.15 0.77
CA CYS A 48 -7.02 0.93 0.61
C CYS A 48 -5.98 0.84 1.73
N THR A 49 -5.11 -0.17 1.63
CA THR A 49 -3.92 -0.32 2.45
C THR A 49 -2.67 -0.23 1.56
N ALA A 50 -1.62 0.39 2.09
CA ALA A 50 -0.29 0.35 1.48
C ALA A 50 0.78 -0.04 2.50
N SER A 51 1.90 -0.56 2.01
CA SER A 51 3.05 -0.90 2.84
C SER A 51 4.37 -0.35 2.32
N VAL A 52 5.10 0.36 3.17
CA VAL A 52 6.42 0.89 2.85
C VAL A 52 7.41 -0.27 2.71
N ILE A 53 8.11 -0.31 1.59
CA ILE A 53 9.11 -1.33 1.28
C ILE A 53 10.51 -0.70 1.24
N LYS A 54 11.52 -1.47 1.64
CA LYS A 54 12.91 -0.99 1.63
C LYS A 54 13.35 -0.72 0.20
N THR A 55 13.74 0.50 -0.08
CA THR A 55 14.18 0.95 -1.42
C THR A 55 15.39 1.87 -1.29
N ASN A 56 16.11 2.09 -2.38
CA ASN A 56 17.28 2.97 -2.39
C ASN A 56 16.86 4.41 -2.05
N THR A 57 15.74 4.86 -2.63
CA THR A 57 15.16 6.19 -2.39
C THR A 57 14.52 6.28 -1.01
N GLY A 58 13.92 5.18 -0.54
CA GLY A 58 13.29 5.05 0.77
C GLY A 58 11.92 5.72 0.94
N ASN A 59 11.31 6.15 -0.16
CA ASN A 59 10.03 6.85 -0.17
C ASN A 59 8.96 6.09 -0.98
N ILE A 60 9.08 4.75 -1.07
CA ILE A 60 8.20 3.92 -1.90
C ILE A 60 7.40 2.96 -1.02
N ALA A 61 6.10 2.87 -1.30
CA ALA A 61 5.24 1.80 -0.82
C ALA A 61 4.71 0.95 -1.97
N ILE A 62 4.26 -0.26 -1.62
CA ILE A 62 3.51 -1.16 -2.49
C ILE A 62 2.04 -1.22 -2.04
N THR A 63 1.14 -1.35 -3.01
CA THR A 63 -0.31 -1.55 -2.82
C THR A 63 -0.88 -2.32 -4.02
N ALA A 64 -2.21 -2.48 -4.10
CA ALA A 64 -2.89 -3.06 -5.26
C ALA A 64 -2.99 -2.02 -6.39
N ALA A 65 -2.94 -2.46 -7.65
CA ALA A 65 -3.02 -1.56 -8.80
C ALA A 65 -4.42 -0.93 -8.95
N HIS A 66 -5.49 -1.63 -8.55
CA HIS A 66 -6.86 -1.08 -8.56
C HIS A 66 -7.04 0.08 -7.57
N CYS A 67 -6.19 0.18 -6.53
CA CYS A 67 -6.16 1.33 -5.63
C CYS A 67 -5.56 2.58 -6.30
N LEU A 68 -4.83 2.42 -7.41
CA LEU A 68 -4.12 3.49 -8.11
C LEU A 68 -4.82 3.91 -9.41
N TRP A 69 -5.51 2.97 -10.04
CA TRP A 69 -6.25 3.15 -11.27
C TRP A 69 -7.68 2.63 -11.12
N ASP A 70 -8.66 3.50 -11.34
CA ASP A 70 -10.06 3.19 -11.25
C ASP A 70 -10.52 2.36 -12.46
N HIS A 71 -10.87 1.11 -12.21
CA HIS A 71 -11.32 0.19 -13.24
C HIS A 71 -12.71 0.52 -13.81
N THR A 72 -13.58 1.14 -13.01
CA THR A 72 -14.94 1.49 -13.42
C THR A 72 -14.92 2.72 -14.32
N LEU A 73 -14.18 3.76 -13.91
CA LEU A 73 -14.02 5.01 -14.64
C LEU A 73 -12.93 4.93 -15.73
N LYS A 74 -12.16 3.84 -15.76
CA LYS A 74 -11.05 3.60 -16.70
C LYS A 74 -10.00 4.73 -16.70
N THR A 75 -9.70 5.27 -15.53
CA THR A 75 -8.83 6.44 -15.36
C THR A 75 -7.97 6.33 -14.11
N TRP A 76 -6.91 7.14 -14.04
CA TRP A 76 -6.15 7.29 -12.80
C TRP A 76 -6.98 7.96 -11.71
N ASN A 77 -6.76 7.56 -10.47
CA ASN A 77 -7.21 8.33 -9.31
C ASN A 77 -6.52 9.71 -9.30
N SER A 78 -7.14 10.70 -8.68
CA SER A 78 -6.70 12.10 -8.71
C SER A 78 -5.57 12.36 -7.72
N GLU A 79 -5.78 11.95 -6.47
CA GLU A 79 -4.89 12.23 -5.34
C GLU A 79 -4.78 10.98 -4.47
N ILE A 80 -3.62 10.79 -3.84
CA ILE A 80 -3.34 9.63 -3.00
C ILE A 80 -2.56 10.07 -1.76
N TYR A 81 -3.03 9.64 -0.59
CA TYR A 81 -2.49 10.01 0.71
C TYR A 81 -2.22 8.77 1.56
N PHE A 82 -1.02 8.69 2.13
CA PHE A 82 -0.65 7.64 3.08
C PHE A 82 -0.59 8.20 4.49
N TYR A 83 -1.12 7.47 5.47
CA TYR A 83 -1.18 7.93 6.86
C TYR A 83 -0.45 7.00 7.83
N PRO A 84 0.90 7.10 7.92
CA PRO A 84 1.68 6.40 8.94
C PRO A 84 1.11 6.63 10.35
N GLY A 85 0.92 5.55 11.10
CA GLY A 85 0.36 5.58 12.45
C GLY A 85 -1.13 5.93 12.56
N TYR A 86 -1.88 5.96 11.45
CA TYR A 86 -3.33 6.14 11.53
C TYR A 86 -4.00 5.00 12.29
N ASN A 87 -4.87 5.34 13.23
CA ASN A 87 -5.65 4.38 14.00
C ASN A 87 -6.94 5.06 14.52
N ASN A 88 -8.11 4.68 13.98
CA ASN A 88 -9.44 5.19 14.39
C ASN A 88 -9.53 6.71 14.54
N GLY A 89 -9.28 7.43 13.44
CA GLY A 89 -9.35 8.89 13.40
C GLY A 89 -8.16 9.60 14.06
N GLN A 90 -7.26 8.88 14.73
CA GLN A 90 -6.02 9.45 15.26
C GLN A 90 -4.91 9.37 14.22
N GLN A 91 -4.30 10.50 13.92
CA GLN A 91 -3.12 10.55 13.04
C GLN A 91 -1.86 10.20 13.83
N GLY A 92 -0.98 9.41 13.20
CA GLY A 92 0.33 9.12 13.76
C GLY A 92 1.31 10.29 13.64
N LYS A 93 2.49 10.12 14.23
CA LYS A 93 3.55 11.15 14.33
C LYS A 93 3.98 11.76 12.99
N VAL A 94 3.99 10.97 11.91
CA VAL A 94 4.39 11.44 10.57
C VAL A 94 3.26 12.26 9.92
N GLY A 95 2.00 12.02 10.31
CA GLY A 95 0.85 12.68 9.72
C GLY A 95 0.55 12.21 8.29
N LYS A 96 -0.19 13.02 7.54
CA LYS A 96 -0.53 12.77 6.13
C LYS A 96 0.71 12.88 5.25
N VAL A 97 0.95 11.88 4.39
CA VAL A 97 2.04 11.87 3.40
C VAL A 97 1.45 11.83 1.99
N THR A 98 1.65 12.89 1.23
CA THR A 98 1.13 13.02 -0.14
C THR A 98 1.98 12.22 -1.13
N ALA A 99 1.33 11.41 -1.97
CA ALA A 99 1.95 10.78 -3.12
C ALA A 99 2.12 11.79 -4.27
N TYR A 100 3.27 11.78 -4.95
CA TYR A 100 3.45 12.60 -6.15
C TYR A 100 3.55 11.78 -7.43
N LYS A 101 3.74 10.45 -7.31
CA LYS A 101 3.81 9.56 -8.47
C LYS A 101 3.43 8.14 -8.09
N TRP A 102 2.72 7.44 -8.96
CA TRP A 102 2.37 6.03 -8.76
C TRP A 102 2.45 5.24 -10.07
N PHE A 103 2.64 3.93 -9.94
CA PHE A 103 3.15 3.06 -11.00
C PHE A 103 2.39 1.75 -11.06
N VAL A 104 1.93 1.38 -12.25
CA VAL A 104 1.28 0.08 -12.53
C VAL A 104 1.76 -0.47 -13.87
N TRP A 105 1.46 -1.74 -14.13
CA TRP A 105 1.67 -2.33 -15.45
C TRP A 105 0.54 -1.97 -16.41
N SER A 106 0.87 -1.65 -17.67
CA SER A 106 -0.14 -1.42 -18.72
C SER A 106 -1.12 -2.59 -18.90
N ASN A 107 -0.68 -3.80 -18.57
CA ASN A 107 -1.46 -5.02 -18.65
C ASN A 107 -2.67 -5.01 -17.70
N PHE A 108 -2.49 -4.48 -16.49
CA PHE A 108 -3.56 -4.36 -15.50
C PHE A 108 -4.75 -3.52 -16.02
N LEU A 109 -4.48 -2.48 -16.81
CA LEU A 109 -5.51 -1.63 -17.42
C LEU A 109 -6.38 -2.38 -18.45
N GLN A 110 -5.85 -3.46 -19.02
CA GLN A 110 -6.54 -4.30 -20.02
C GLN A 110 -7.25 -5.47 -19.37
N ASP A 111 -6.67 -6.02 -18.33
CA ASP A 111 -7.17 -7.17 -17.58
C ASP A 111 -6.81 -6.99 -16.10
N ILE A 112 -7.81 -6.64 -15.29
CA ILE A 112 -7.61 -6.37 -13.86
C ILE A 112 -7.24 -7.60 -13.05
N THR A 113 -7.43 -8.79 -13.61
CA THR A 113 -6.99 -10.04 -12.98
C THR A 113 -5.47 -10.21 -13.09
N GLN A 114 -4.79 -9.38 -13.90
CA GLN A 114 -3.35 -9.44 -14.15
C GLN A 114 -2.60 -8.27 -13.53
N PHE A 115 -1.52 -8.57 -12.80
CA PHE A 115 -0.59 -7.59 -12.23
C PHE A 115 -1.28 -6.57 -11.31
N ASP A 116 -2.20 -7.01 -10.45
CA ASP A 116 -2.85 -6.13 -9.47
C ASP A 116 -1.94 -5.80 -8.28
N TYR A 117 -0.79 -5.22 -8.59
CA TYR A 117 0.11 -4.58 -7.65
C TYR A 117 0.72 -3.34 -8.30
N GLY A 118 1.03 -2.35 -7.49
CA GLY A 118 1.64 -1.13 -7.94
C GLY A 118 2.50 -0.49 -6.87
N PHE A 119 3.32 0.47 -7.29
CA PHE A 119 4.16 1.24 -6.39
C PHE A 119 3.67 2.68 -6.30
N ILE A 120 3.88 3.28 -5.14
CA ILE A 120 3.60 4.69 -4.87
C ILE A 120 4.89 5.33 -4.41
N LYS A 121 5.23 6.48 -4.97
CA LYS A 121 6.37 7.30 -4.56
C LYS A 121 5.86 8.56 -3.88
N PHE A 122 6.29 8.72 -2.63
CA PHE A 122 5.83 9.78 -1.75
C PHE A 122 6.76 10.98 -1.76
N TYR A 123 6.16 12.14 -1.59
CA TYR A 123 6.89 13.37 -1.40
C TYR A 123 7.31 13.46 0.07
N TYR A 124 8.57 13.11 0.32
CA TYR A 124 9.18 13.15 1.64
C TYR A 124 10.52 13.87 1.54
N THR A 125 10.58 15.09 2.07
CA THR A 125 11.68 16.04 1.86
C THR A 125 12.57 16.24 3.09
N ASN A 126 13.50 17.19 3.01
CA ASN A 126 14.44 17.57 4.07
C ASN A 126 15.51 16.52 4.39
N GLY A 127 15.94 15.75 3.37
CA GLY A 127 16.98 14.73 3.52
C GLY A 127 16.55 13.51 4.32
N LYS A 128 15.26 13.39 4.64
CA LYS A 128 14.68 12.24 5.32
C LYS A 128 14.16 11.21 4.31
N LYS A 129 14.03 9.97 4.77
CA LYS A 129 13.35 8.91 4.03
C LYS A 129 12.14 8.44 4.83
N LEU A 130 11.03 8.20 4.14
CA LEU A 130 9.80 7.72 4.75
C LEU A 130 10.07 6.42 5.51
N GLN A 131 10.78 5.48 4.89
CA GLN A 131 11.15 4.20 5.51
C GLN A 131 11.94 4.31 6.82
N ASP A 132 12.65 5.43 7.06
CA ASP A 132 13.43 5.62 8.29
C ASP A 132 12.52 6.07 9.45
N ASP A 133 11.46 6.83 9.13
CA ASP A 133 10.48 7.32 10.11
C ASP A 133 9.32 6.35 10.33
N THR A 134 8.99 5.50 9.35
CA THR A 134 7.87 4.54 9.42
C THR A 134 8.30 3.10 9.66
N GLY A 135 9.59 2.80 9.49
CA GLY A 135 10.04 1.45 9.19
C GLY A 135 9.66 1.03 7.77
N ALA A 136 10.14 -0.13 7.35
CA ALA A 136 9.81 -0.72 6.05
C ALA A 136 10.05 -2.23 6.03
N PHE A 137 9.31 -2.93 5.18
CA PHE A 137 9.48 -4.36 4.97
C PHE A 137 10.51 -4.66 3.89
N ASP A 138 11.16 -5.81 4.03
CA ASP A 138 11.83 -6.45 2.90
C ASP A 138 10.77 -6.97 1.92
N TYR A 139 11.17 -7.36 0.71
CA TYR A 139 10.32 -8.05 -0.26
C TYR A 139 11.04 -9.25 -0.84
N ASP A 140 10.29 -10.30 -1.18
CA ASP A 140 10.84 -11.53 -1.75
C ASP A 140 10.62 -11.55 -3.27
N LEU A 141 11.68 -11.88 -4.00
CA LEU A 141 11.61 -12.09 -5.45
C LEU A 141 11.51 -13.57 -5.81
N VAL A 142 11.81 -14.46 -4.87
CA VAL A 142 11.80 -15.91 -5.06
C VAL A 142 10.84 -16.52 -4.06
N ILE A 143 9.56 -16.42 -4.38
CA ILE A 143 8.49 -16.83 -3.49
C ILE A 143 8.34 -18.35 -3.56
N PRO A 144 8.54 -19.08 -2.44
CA PRO A 144 8.43 -20.54 -2.44
C PRO A 144 7.02 -20.99 -2.85
N GLN A 145 6.93 -22.09 -3.59
CA GLN A 145 5.65 -22.76 -3.81
C GLN A 145 5.23 -23.58 -2.59
N GLY A 146 3.93 -23.70 -2.35
CA GLY A 146 3.33 -24.48 -1.26
C GLY A 146 2.69 -23.63 -0.17
N THR A 147 2.22 -24.30 0.89
CA THR A 147 1.56 -23.64 2.03
C THR A 147 2.58 -23.31 3.11
N TYR A 148 2.59 -22.05 3.56
CA TYR A 148 3.40 -21.61 4.68
C TYR A 148 2.69 -20.51 5.48
N PRO A 149 3.00 -20.36 6.78
CA PRO A 149 2.42 -19.31 7.60
C PRO A 149 2.75 -17.92 7.04
N THR A 150 1.71 -17.10 6.85
CA THR A 150 1.81 -15.72 6.39
C THR A 150 1.00 -14.84 7.32
N THR A 151 1.55 -13.68 7.67
CA THR A 151 0.84 -12.62 8.39
C THR A 151 0.30 -11.63 7.37
N VAL A 152 -1.00 -11.34 7.44
CA VAL A 152 -1.64 -10.36 6.54
C VAL A 152 -2.04 -9.14 7.34
N PHE A 153 -1.72 -7.96 6.82
CA PHE A 153 -2.16 -6.69 7.38
C PHE A 153 -3.07 -5.97 6.39
N GLY A 154 -4.09 -5.32 6.92
CA GLY A 154 -5.03 -4.49 6.18
C GLY A 154 -5.65 -3.45 7.11
N TYR A 155 -6.25 -2.43 6.50
CA TYR A 155 -7.07 -1.42 7.14
C TYR A 155 -8.52 -1.55 6.67
N PRO A 156 -9.20 -2.67 6.96
CA PRO A 156 -10.60 -2.78 6.61
C PRO A 156 -11.44 -1.82 7.44
N TYR A 157 -12.55 -1.35 6.86
CA TYR A 157 -13.64 -0.79 7.64
C TYR A 157 -14.18 -1.85 8.60
N ASP A 158 -14.34 -1.49 9.87
CA ASP A 158 -15.09 -2.28 10.82
C ASP A 158 -16.60 -2.02 10.72
N ASP A 159 -17.40 -2.75 11.50
CA ASP A 159 -18.86 -2.65 11.50
C ASP A 159 -19.38 -1.26 11.93
N THR A 160 -18.51 -0.38 12.45
CA THR A 160 -18.82 1.00 12.82
C THR A 160 -18.42 2.01 11.74
N GLY A 161 -17.76 1.56 10.67
CA GLY A 161 -17.22 2.41 9.61
C GLY A 161 -15.85 3.00 9.95
N ASP A 162 -15.21 2.54 11.02
CA ASP A 162 -13.85 2.97 11.39
C ASP A 162 -12.81 2.02 10.78
N MET A 163 -11.68 2.57 10.32
CA MET A 163 -10.59 1.76 9.75
C MET A 163 -9.57 1.37 10.81
N ASN A 164 -9.51 0.07 11.06
CA ASN A 164 -8.72 -0.53 12.13
C ASN A 164 -7.68 -1.52 11.59
N CYS A 165 -6.41 -1.39 12.01
CA CYS A 165 -5.45 -2.46 11.82
C CYS A 165 -5.83 -3.66 12.68
N LEU A 166 -6.02 -4.84 12.07
CA LEU A 166 -6.27 -6.06 12.81
C LEU A 166 -5.00 -6.46 13.58
N LYS A 167 -5.04 -6.22 14.90
CA LYS A 167 -3.87 -6.21 15.79
C LYS A 167 -3.16 -7.55 15.98
N ASN A 168 -3.69 -8.66 15.43
CA ASN A 168 -3.29 -10.00 15.86
C ASN A 168 -2.65 -10.86 14.76
N GLY A 169 -2.59 -10.41 13.49
CA GLY A 169 -1.90 -11.11 12.40
C GLY A 169 -2.35 -12.55 12.11
N LYS A 170 -3.43 -13.02 12.75
CA LYS A 170 -3.91 -14.42 12.78
C LYS A 170 -5.32 -14.61 12.23
N GLN A 171 -6.06 -13.53 12.01
CA GLN A 171 -7.40 -13.56 11.45
C GLN A 171 -7.39 -12.66 10.21
N LEU A 172 -7.55 -13.31 9.06
CA LEU A 172 -7.73 -12.67 7.77
C LEU A 172 -9.12 -12.04 7.76
N TYR A 173 -9.28 -10.86 8.37
CA TYR A 173 -10.46 -10.04 8.14
C TYR A 173 -10.12 -9.06 7.01
N VAL A 174 -10.57 -9.44 5.84
CA VAL A 174 -10.28 -8.83 4.54
C VAL A 174 -11.57 -8.17 4.06
N GLY A 175 -11.99 -7.14 4.80
CA GLY A 175 -13.11 -6.28 4.43
C GLY A 175 -12.71 -5.19 3.42
N PHE A 176 -13.68 -4.38 3.00
CA PHE A 176 -13.43 -3.14 2.23
C PHE A 176 -12.35 -2.30 2.91
N GLY A 177 -11.34 -1.83 2.15
CA GLY A 177 -10.17 -1.12 2.69
C GLY A 177 -8.91 -1.98 2.87
N SER A 178 -9.05 -3.31 2.91
CA SER A 178 -7.90 -4.23 3.04
C SER A 178 -7.07 -4.41 1.75
N SER A 179 -7.61 -3.99 0.60
CA SER A 179 -6.93 -4.04 -0.70
C SER A 179 -5.55 -3.41 -0.66
N GLY A 180 -4.55 -4.07 -1.26
CA GLY A 180 -3.16 -3.64 -1.22
C GLY A 180 -2.41 -3.96 0.07
N GLY A 181 -3.09 -4.52 1.07
CA GLY A 181 -2.50 -4.96 2.32
C GLY A 181 -1.43 -6.04 2.12
N PRO A 182 -0.27 -5.97 2.79
CA PRO A 182 0.83 -6.88 2.54
C PRO A 182 0.61 -8.26 3.14
N TRP A 183 1.04 -9.26 2.39
CA TRP A 183 1.22 -10.63 2.82
C TRP A 183 2.68 -10.81 3.21
N ILE A 184 2.95 -11.10 4.49
CA ILE A 184 4.28 -11.04 5.09
C ILE A 184 4.69 -12.41 5.65
N ARG A 185 5.85 -12.89 5.20
CA ARG A 185 6.52 -14.07 5.75
C ARG A 185 7.58 -13.65 6.77
N ASN A 186 7.82 -14.53 7.74
CA ASN A 186 8.76 -14.31 8.85
C ASN A 186 8.51 -12.99 9.60
N TYR A 187 7.24 -12.63 9.79
CA TYR A 187 6.89 -11.42 10.52
C TYR A 187 7.31 -11.54 11.99
N ASP A 188 8.14 -10.61 12.45
CA ASP A 188 8.51 -10.46 13.87
C ASP A 188 7.73 -9.29 14.47
N PRO A 189 6.73 -9.54 15.34
CA PRO A 189 5.94 -8.49 15.98
C PRO A 189 6.76 -7.63 16.97
N ASN A 190 7.96 -8.06 17.39
CA ASN A 190 8.80 -7.27 18.28
C ASN A 190 9.55 -6.17 17.52
N THR A 191 9.87 -6.40 16.25
CA THR A 191 10.60 -5.45 15.40
C THR A 191 9.74 -4.88 14.28
N ASN A 192 8.51 -5.36 14.10
CA ASN A 192 7.64 -5.09 12.96
C ASN A 192 8.34 -5.28 11.61
N ALA A 193 9.24 -6.27 11.55
CA ALA A 193 10.00 -6.59 10.36
C ALA A 193 9.47 -7.89 9.73
N GLY A 194 9.73 -8.06 8.44
CA GLY A 194 9.32 -9.23 7.69
C GLY A 194 9.52 -9.00 6.20
N THR A 195 9.13 -9.99 5.40
CA THR A 195 9.31 -9.96 3.96
C THR A 195 7.97 -10.05 3.25
N VAL A 196 7.62 -9.03 2.47
CA VAL A 196 6.40 -8.99 1.66
C VAL A 196 6.54 -9.93 0.47
N ILE A 197 5.49 -10.71 0.21
CA ILE A 197 5.40 -11.66 -0.91
C ILE A 197 4.20 -11.44 -1.81
N GLY A 198 3.29 -10.59 -1.39
CA GLY A 198 2.10 -10.29 -2.16
C GLY A 198 1.30 -9.18 -1.50
N VAL A 199 0.28 -8.75 -2.22
CA VAL A 199 -0.69 -7.77 -1.74
C VAL A 199 -2.10 -8.30 -1.91
N SER A 200 -3.01 -7.96 -1.01
CA SER A 200 -4.42 -8.35 -1.11
C SER A 200 -5.06 -7.77 -2.38
N HIS A 201 -5.65 -8.64 -3.20
CA HIS A 201 -6.24 -8.34 -4.51
C HIS A 201 -7.77 -8.13 -4.44
N GLY A 202 -8.43 -8.50 -3.35
CA GLY A 202 -9.89 -8.46 -3.19
C GLY A 202 -10.54 -9.83 -3.44
N ILE A 203 -11.88 -9.85 -3.52
CA ILE A 203 -12.66 -11.04 -3.89
C ILE A 203 -12.48 -11.27 -5.39
N LEU A 204 -12.17 -12.51 -5.77
CA LEU A 204 -12.08 -12.92 -7.16
C LEU A 204 -13.46 -13.30 -7.70
N ASP A 205 -13.75 -12.91 -8.94
CA ASP A 205 -14.91 -13.42 -9.67
C ASP A 205 -14.74 -14.92 -10.01
N ASP A 206 -15.82 -15.57 -10.46
CA ASP A 206 -15.84 -16.97 -10.93
C ASP A 206 -14.59 -17.33 -11.78
N PRO A 207 -13.90 -18.47 -11.54
CA PRO A 207 -14.34 -19.66 -10.81
C PRO A 207 -13.88 -19.76 -9.35
N TYR A 208 -13.38 -18.67 -8.76
CA TYR A 208 -12.86 -18.69 -7.40
C TYR A 208 -14.02 -18.58 -6.39
N PRO A 209 -13.97 -19.30 -5.25
CA PRO A 209 -15.00 -19.22 -4.22
C PRO A 209 -15.15 -17.77 -3.69
N GLU A 210 -16.40 -17.32 -3.46
CA GLU A 210 -16.72 -15.96 -3.00
C GLU A 210 -16.10 -15.60 -1.63
N ASP A 211 -15.67 -16.60 -0.86
CA ASP A 211 -15.04 -16.49 0.46
C ASP A 211 -13.50 -16.56 0.44
N GLU A 212 -12.89 -16.67 -0.75
CA GLU A 212 -11.44 -16.65 -0.92
C GLU A 212 -10.95 -15.26 -1.31
N THR A 213 -10.10 -14.65 -0.47
CA THR A 213 -9.32 -13.49 -0.90
C THR A 213 -8.02 -13.93 -1.51
N ALA A 214 -7.75 -13.43 -2.71
CA ALA A 214 -6.49 -13.67 -3.38
C ALA A 214 -5.44 -12.65 -2.97
N SER A 215 -4.19 -13.10 -2.96
CA SER A 215 -3.04 -12.22 -3.01
C SER A 215 -2.52 -12.14 -4.44
N TRP A 216 -2.19 -10.96 -4.92
CA TRP A 216 -1.36 -10.85 -6.12
C TRP A 216 0.10 -11.08 -5.74
N VAL A 217 0.68 -12.10 -6.36
CA VAL A 217 2.10 -12.47 -6.26
C VAL A 217 2.78 -12.14 -7.60
N TRP A 218 4.01 -11.66 -7.55
CA TRP A 218 4.74 -11.22 -8.74
C TRP A 218 5.78 -12.24 -9.21
N TYR A 219 6.08 -12.19 -10.51
CA TYR A 219 7.32 -12.78 -11.05
C TYR A 219 8.51 -11.86 -10.73
N PRO A 220 9.70 -12.43 -10.42
CA PRO A 220 10.89 -11.67 -10.04
C PRO A 220 11.25 -10.53 -11.01
N ASP A 221 11.26 -10.81 -12.31
CA ASP A 221 11.63 -9.85 -13.35
C ASP A 221 10.62 -8.71 -13.47
N ASP A 222 9.34 -9.00 -13.30
CA ASP A 222 8.27 -8.03 -13.44
C ASP A 222 8.27 -7.06 -12.26
N PHE A 223 8.36 -7.59 -11.03
CA PHE A 223 8.49 -6.75 -9.84
C PHE A 223 9.71 -5.84 -9.94
N THR A 224 10.86 -6.42 -10.27
CA THR A 224 12.14 -5.69 -10.36
C THR A 224 12.09 -4.60 -11.42
N ARG A 225 11.48 -4.86 -12.58
CA ARG A 225 11.38 -3.86 -13.66
C ARG A 225 10.47 -2.69 -13.28
N LEU A 226 9.31 -2.95 -12.68
CA LEU A 226 8.40 -1.89 -12.26
C LEU A 226 8.99 -1.08 -11.10
N LEU A 227 9.64 -1.74 -10.12
CA LEU A 227 10.28 -1.06 -9.00
C LEU A 227 11.44 -0.17 -9.47
N ASN A 228 12.30 -0.67 -10.35
CA ASN A 228 13.39 0.13 -10.92
C ASN A 228 12.86 1.34 -11.70
N PHE A 229 11.72 1.20 -12.38
CA PHE A 229 11.07 2.32 -13.05
C PHE A 229 10.57 3.36 -12.05
N ALA A 230 10.00 2.94 -10.92
CA ALA A 230 9.58 3.82 -9.83
C ALA A 230 10.77 4.54 -9.16
N GLU A 231 11.87 3.83 -8.89
CA GLU A 231 13.05 4.42 -8.25
C GLU A 231 13.68 5.54 -9.08
N ARG A 232 13.74 5.37 -10.41
CA ARG A 232 14.40 6.30 -11.35
C ARG A 232 13.52 7.48 -11.80
N SER A 233 12.22 7.40 -11.49
CA SER A 233 11.16 8.29 -11.96
C SER A 233 10.91 9.50 -11.08
#